data_AF-A0A024GBG3-F1
#
_entry.id   AF-A0A024GBG3-F1
#
_cell.length_a   1.000
_cell.length_b   1.000
_cell.length_c   1.000
_cell.angle_alpha   90.00
_cell.angle_beta   90.00
_cell.angle_gamma   90.00
#
_symmetry.space_group_name_H-M   'P 1'
#
loop_
_entity.id
_entity.type
_entity.pdbx_description
1 polymer ?
#
loop_
_entity_poly.entity_id
_entity_poly.type
_entity_poly.pdbx_seq_one_letter_code
_entity_poly.pdbx_strand_id
1 'polypeptide(L)' 'MDDDMSATELRQRYHRGGAVQDSNLSAAQLRSRYAIPSNTFKQERHHTTDTTMLAAFLVAIGLGSLVYIYFRFLF' A
#
# COMPACT_ATOMS: atom_id res chain seq x y z
N MET A 1 21.46 -7.94 -46.56
CA MET A 1 22.45 -8.64 -45.73
C MET A 1 23.11 -7.58 -44.88
N ASP A 2 23.08 -7.78 -43.58
CA ASP A 2 23.08 -6.75 -42.52
C ASP A 2 24.47 -6.13 -42.19
N ASP A 3 25.19 -5.60 -43.18
CA ASP A 3 26.57 -5.10 -42.97
C ASP A 3 26.69 -3.56 -42.86
N ASP A 4 25.60 -2.80 -43.00
CA ASP A 4 25.65 -1.32 -43.02
C ASP A 4 25.40 -0.64 -41.68
N MET A 5 25.16 -1.38 -40.59
CA MET A 5 25.04 -0.76 -39.26
C MET A 5 26.42 -0.63 -38.59
N SER A 6 26.88 0.61 -38.46
CA SER A 6 28.13 0.90 -37.76
C SER A 6 28.09 0.33 -36.33
N ALA A 7 29.22 -0.17 -35.84
CA ALA A 7 29.33 -0.71 -34.48
C ALA A 7 28.88 0.29 -33.39
N THR A 8 28.96 1.58 -33.69
CA THR A 8 28.45 2.68 -32.85
C THR A 8 26.92 2.71 -32.81
N GLU A 9 26.27 2.45 -33.94
CA GLU A 9 24.81 2.39 -34.07
C GLU A 9 24.23 1.13 -33.40
N LEU A 10 24.94 -0.01 -33.53
CA LEU A 10 24.67 -1.20 -32.73
C LEU A 10 24.83 -0.89 -31.23
N ARG A 11 25.92 -0.25 -30.83
CA ARG A 11 26.09 0.14 -29.42
C ARG A 11 25.00 1.08 -28.93
N GLN A 12 24.58 2.06 -29.72
CA GLN A 12 23.50 2.96 -29.29
C GLN A 12 22.16 2.23 -29.13
N ARG A 13 21.85 1.28 -30.02
CA ARG A 13 20.64 0.45 -29.89
C ARG A 13 20.68 -0.54 -28.72
N TYR A 14 21.84 -1.12 -28.41
CA TYR A 14 21.95 -2.13 -27.35
C TYR A 14 22.34 -1.56 -25.97
N HIS A 15 23.13 -0.47 -25.91
CA HIS A 15 23.55 0.14 -24.63
C HIS A 15 22.54 1.12 -24.04
N ARG A 16 21.68 1.77 -24.84
CA ARG A 16 20.74 2.79 -24.33
C ARG A 16 19.45 2.20 -23.74
N GLY A 17 19.55 1.03 -23.13
CA GLY A 17 18.39 0.25 -22.70
C GLY A 17 17.86 -0.58 -23.85
N GLY A 18 18.71 -1.49 -24.36
CA GLY A 18 18.41 -2.43 -25.43
C GLY A 18 17.10 -3.19 -25.20
N ALA A 19 16.70 -3.99 -26.20
CA ALA A 19 15.47 -4.78 -26.27
C ALA A 19 15.30 -5.82 -25.12
N VAL A 20 15.35 -5.34 -23.88
CA VAL A 20 15.04 -6.07 -22.68
C VAL A 20 13.53 -6.13 -22.66
N GLN A 21 12.99 -7.28 -23.06
CA GLN A 21 11.60 -7.62 -22.78
C GLN A 21 11.33 -7.34 -21.30
N ASP A 22 10.15 -6.82 -21.00
CA ASP A 22 9.70 -6.51 -19.64
C ASP A 22 9.91 -7.67 -18.65
N SER A 23 10.03 -8.92 -19.14
CA SER A 23 10.40 -10.14 -18.42
C SER A 23 11.78 -10.14 -17.76
N ASN A 24 12.74 -9.38 -18.31
CA ASN A 24 14.11 -9.25 -17.79
C ASN A 24 14.35 -7.91 -17.07
N LEU A 25 13.35 -7.03 -17.04
CA LEU A 25 13.41 -5.80 -16.24
C LEU A 25 13.14 -6.16 -14.78
N SER A 26 14.00 -5.72 -13.87
CA SER A 26 13.71 -5.81 -12.43
C SER A 26 12.40 -5.08 -12.15
N ALA A 27 11.60 -5.57 -11.19
CA ALA A 27 10.34 -4.94 -10.80
C ALA A 27 10.49 -3.43 -10.51
N ALA A 28 11.66 -2.98 -10.06
CA ALA A 28 11.99 -1.56 -9.88
C ALA A 28 12.05 -0.76 -11.19
N GLN A 29 12.58 -1.35 -12.27
CA GLN A 29 12.72 -0.70 -13.58
C GLN A 29 11.38 -0.68 -14.36
N LEU A 30 10.58 -1.73 -14.23
CA LEU A 30 9.20 -1.73 -14.75
C LEU A 30 8.35 -0.66 -14.05
N ARG A 31 8.46 -0.55 -12.72
CA ARG A 31 7.77 0.49 -11.94
C ARG A 31 8.20 1.91 -12.33
N SER A 32 9.48 2.14 -12.61
CA SER A 32 9.95 3.45 -13.10
C SER A 32 9.44 3.78 -14.51
N ARG A 33 9.29 2.78 -15.39
CA ARG A 33 8.82 2.98 -16.77
C ARG A 33 7.32 3.24 -16.85
N TYR A 34 6.54 2.55 -16.01
CA TYR A 34 5.08 2.67 -15.95
C TYR A 34 4.59 3.61 -14.84
N ALA A 35 5.50 4.37 -14.21
CA ALA A 35 5.21 5.28 -13.10
C ALA A 35 4.29 4.66 -12.04
N ILE A 36 4.47 3.37 -11.74
CA ILE A 36 3.65 2.65 -10.76
C ILE A 36 4.08 3.17 -9.39
N PRO A 37 3.23 3.90 -8.66
CA PRO A 37 3.60 4.43 -7.35
C PRO A 37 3.95 3.26 -6.42
N SER A 38 5.22 3.18 -6.00
CA SER A 38 5.58 2.28 -4.91
C SER A 38 4.92 2.84 -3.66
N ASN A 39 3.84 2.19 -3.20
CA ASN A 39 3.05 2.50 -2.00
C ASN A 39 1.62 3.00 -2.24
N THR A 40 0.88 2.43 -3.19
CA THR A 40 -0.59 2.34 -3.03
C THR A 40 -0.98 1.20 -2.08
N PHE A 41 -0.19 0.94 -1.03
CA PHE A 41 -0.76 0.38 0.18
C PHE A 41 -1.48 1.56 0.83
N LYS A 42 -2.70 1.86 0.37
CA LYS A 42 -3.64 2.64 1.17
C LYS A 42 -3.78 1.82 2.44
N GLN A 43 -3.01 2.18 3.46
CA GLN A 43 -3.22 1.69 4.81
C GLN A 43 -4.63 2.14 5.14
N GLU A 44 -5.59 1.23 4.98
CA GLU A 44 -6.98 1.46 5.28
C GLU A 44 -7.03 1.89 6.75
N ARG A 45 -7.14 3.20 6.97
CA ARG A 45 -7.41 3.81 8.27
C ARG A 45 -8.85 3.51 8.70
N HIS A 46 -9.30 2.27 8.49
CA HIS A 46 -10.65 1.81 8.80
C HIS A 46 -10.67 0.94 10.05
N HIS A 47 -9.57 0.25 10.38
CA HIS A 47 -9.59 -0.72 11.48
C HIS A 47 -9.58 -0.08 12.90
N THR A 48 -9.07 1.14 13.06
CA THR A 48 -8.92 1.77 14.38
C THR A 48 -10.19 2.49 14.85
N THR A 49 -10.99 3.03 13.94
CA THR A 49 -12.19 3.80 14.30
C THR A 49 -13.33 2.87 14.73
N ASP A 50 -13.50 1.75 14.03
CA ASP A 50 -14.55 0.77 14.34
C ASP A 50 -14.30 0.10 15.71
N THR A 51 -13.03 -0.20 16.01
CA THR A 51 -12.64 -0.84 17.28
C THR A 51 -12.71 0.13 18.46
N THR A 52 -12.30 1.39 18.29
CA THR A 52 -12.38 2.42 19.34
C THR A 52 -13.81 2.80 19.67
N MET A 53 -14.69 2.90 18.66
CA MET A 53 -16.11 3.20 18.87
C MET A 53 -16.83 2.07 19.63
N LEU A 54 -16.59 0.81 19.26
CA LEU A 54 -17.16 -0.34 19.97
C LEU A 54 -16.65 -0.43 21.41
N ALA A 55 -15.35 -0.20 21.64
CA ALA A 55 -14.78 -0.19 22.98
C ALA A 55 -15.39 0.92 23.86
N ALA A 56 -15.57 2.13 23.31
CA ALA A 56 -16.17 3.24 24.04
C ALA A 56 -17.63 2.96 24.47
N PHE A 57 -18.42 2.31 23.60
CA PHE A 57 -19.80 1.92 23.91
C PHE A 57 -19.88 0.92 25.08
N LEU A 58 -19.03 -0.11 25.07
CA LEU A 58 -19.01 -1.12 26.13
C LEU A 58 -18.64 -0.51 27.49
N VAL A 59 -17.67 0.41 27.50
CA VAL A 59 -17.28 1.12 28.72
C VAL A 59 -18.43 2.00 29.24
N ALA A 60 -19.09 2.74 28.36
CA ALA A 60 -20.22 3.59 28.75
C ALA A 60 -21.38 2.78 29.36
N ILE A 61 -21.72 1.65 28.74
CA ILE A 61 -22.77 0.74 29.26
C ILE A 61 -22.34 0.14 30.59
N GLY A 62 -21.10 -0.36 30.70
CA GLY A 62 -20.59 -0.95 31.94
C GLY A 62 -20.62 0.03 33.12
N LEU A 63 -20.12 1.25 32.92
CA LEU A 63 -20.12 2.29 33.94
C LEU A 63 -21.55 2.73 34.29
N GLY A 64 -22.41 2.95 33.29
CA GLY A 64 -23.80 3.32 33.51
C GLY A 64 -24.57 2.26 34.30
N SER A 65 -24.36 0.98 33.97
CA SER A 65 -24.98 -0.16 34.65
C SER A 65 -24.51 -0.26 36.11
N LEU A 66 -23.22 -0.10 36.36
CA LEU A 66 -22.65 -0.10 37.71
C LEU A 66 -23.22 1.04 38.58
N VAL A 67 -23.28 2.26 38.03
CA VAL A 67 -23.85 3.42 38.73
C VAL A 67 -25.34 3.20 39.02
N TYR A 68 -26.09 2.66 38.06
CA TYR A 68 -27.52 2.37 38.23
C TYR A 68 -27.75 1.33 39.34
N ILE A 69 -26.99 0.24 39.34
CA ILE A 69 -27.09 -0.80 40.37
C ILE A 69 -26.75 -0.24 41.75
N TYR A 70 -25.68 0.56 41.85
CA TYR A 70 -25.30 1.21 43.09
C TYR A 70 -26.42 2.11 43.63
N PHE A 71 -26.99 2.95 42.77
CA PHE A 71 -28.09 3.84 43.14
C PHE A 71 -29.35 3.07 43.57
N ARG A 72 -29.68 2.01 42.83
CA ARG A 72 -30.83 1.14 43.12
C ARG A 72 -30.68 0.32 44.39
N PHE A 73 -29.46 0.01 44.81
CA PHE A 73 -29.19 -0.71 46.05
C PHE A 73 -29.14 0.22 47.27
N LEU A 74 -28.73 1.48 47.06
CA LEU A 74 -28.66 2.50 48.12
C LEU A 74 -30.04 3.06 48.51
N PHE A 75 -31.00 3.09 47.59
CA PHE A 75 -32.35 3.64 47.74
C PHE A 75 -33.43 2.55 47.58
#